data_AF-A0A317EQ82-F1
#
_entry.id   AF-A0A317EQ82-F1
#
_cell.length_a   1.000
_cell.length_b   1.000
_cell.length_c   1.000
_cell.angle_alpha   90.00
_cell.angle_beta   90.00
_cell.angle_gamma   90.00
#
_symmetry.space_group_name_H-M   'P 1'
#
loop_
_entity.id
_entity.type
_entity.pdbx_description
1 polymer ?
#
loop_
_entity_poly.entity_id
_entity_poly.type
_entity_poly.pdbx_seq_one_letter_code
_entity_poly.pdbx_strand_id
1 'polypeptide(L)'
;MKTLAKTLFATALTAVLFASSAATTFAAEPAPLVKTTSIKNVNRIWVSGNVKVVLTQGNEQSISGSDNFDPNLTSVISKGNSLYINSMENQQVTLNITLKDLERIEAYGQSVVVTNNNFDIKYLQLFLYQSATAKIKATTGSLYTVVKDDAVLKLNGTSLNSTLVATNMKNIKTTNFASARSEAYQTEALASDKIALRLSK
;
A
#
# COMPACT_ATOMS: atom_id res chain seq x y z
N MET A 1 -41.39 -46.42 -20.11
CA MET A 1 -40.25 -45.70 -20.72
C MET A 1 -40.76 -44.90 -21.92
N LYS A 2 -40.75 -43.57 -21.85
CA LYS A 2 -40.92 -42.67 -23.01
C LYS A 2 -39.95 -41.52 -22.83
N THR A 3 -39.25 -41.23 -23.91
CA THR A 3 -37.91 -40.68 -24.01
C THR A 3 -37.87 -39.15 -23.93
N LEU A 4 -36.78 -38.67 -23.30
CA LEU A 4 -36.40 -37.28 -23.07
C LEU A 4 -36.31 -36.49 -24.38
N ALA A 5 -37.06 -35.39 -24.46
CA ALA A 5 -36.97 -34.42 -25.55
C ALA A 5 -35.68 -33.58 -25.41
N LYS A 6 -34.78 -33.75 -26.38
CA LYS A 6 -33.63 -32.87 -26.61
C LYS A 6 -34.14 -31.46 -26.96
N THR A 7 -33.84 -30.48 -26.12
CA THR A 7 -34.02 -29.06 -26.47
C THR A 7 -32.65 -28.47 -26.76
N LEU A 8 -32.44 -28.11 -28.01
CA LEU A 8 -31.25 -27.46 -28.57
C LEU A 8 -31.23 -26.00 -28.12
N PHE A 9 -30.19 -25.58 -27.40
CA PHE A 9 -29.92 -24.16 -27.15
C PHE A 9 -29.18 -23.57 -28.35
N ALA A 10 -29.93 -22.93 -29.24
CA ALA A 10 -29.37 -21.99 -30.21
C ALA A 10 -29.86 -20.59 -29.82
N THR A 11 -29.01 -19.82 -29.13
CA THR A 11 -29.24 -18.39 -28.93
C THR A 11 -27.99 -17.63 -29.34
N ALA A 12 -28.21 -16.69 -30.26
CA ALA A 12 -27.20 -16.01 -31.05
C ALA A 12 -26.42 -14.98 -30.21
N LEU A 13 -25.10 -14.94 -30.41
CA LEU A 13 -24.22 -13.92 -29.86
C LEU A 13 -24.35 -12.65 -30.70
N THR A 14 -25.17 -11.69 -30.24
CA THR A 14 -25.22 -10.34 -30.83
C THR A 14 -23.99 -9.55 -30.39
N ALA A 15 -23.11 -9.24 -31.34
CA ALA A 15 -21.96 -8.38 -31.12
C ALA A 15 -22.39 -6.92 -30.96
N VAL A 16 -22.07 -6.31 -29.82
CA VAL A 16 -22.23 -4.87 -29.59
C VAL A 16 -21.00 -4.16 -30.17
N LEU A 17 -21.20 -3.37 -31.22
CA LEU A 17 -20.17 -2.47 -31.75
C LEU A 17 -20.08 -1.25 -30.84
N PHE A 18 -19.00 -1.14 -30.06
CA PHE A 18 -18.68 0.07 -29.31
C PHE A 18 -18.13 1.13 -30.26
N ALA A 19 -18.94 2.16 -30.54
CA ALA A 19 -18.47 3.40 -31.14
C ALA A 19 -17.64 4.17 -30.09
N SER A 20 -16.33 4.26 -30.30
CA SER A 20 -15.43 5.03 -29.43
C SER A 20 -15.47 6.52 -29.80
N SER A 21 -16.05 7.34 -28.93
CA SER A 21 -15.80 8.78 -28.96
C SER A 21 -14.40 9.06 -28.44
N ALA A 22 -13.52 9.61 -29.27
CA ALA A 22 -12.18 10.02 -28.88
C ALA A 22 -12.27 11.18 -27.87
N ALA A 23 -12.08 10.87 -26.58
CA ALA A 23 -11.77 11.88 -25.59
C ALA A 23 -10.27 12.21 -25.69
N THR A 24 -9.94 13.47 -25.95
CA THR A 24 -8.56 13.98 -25.87
C THR A 24 -8.14 13.97 -24.40
N THR A 25 -7.49 12.90 -23.96
CA THR A 25 -6.84 12.86 -22.65
C THR A 25 -5.57 13.72 -22.75
N PHE A 26 -5.44 14.73 -21.89
CA PHE A 26 -4.13 15.32 -21.64
C PHE A 26 -3.33 14.29 -20.84
N ALA A 27 -2.60 13.44 -21.56
CA ALA A 27 -1.60 12.60 -20.95
C ALA A 27 -0.51 13.52 -20.40
N ALA A 28 -0.43 13.63 -19.07
CA ALA A 28 0.81 14.07 -18.45
C ALA A 28 1.85 13.02 -18.83
N GLU A 29 2.79 13.41 -19.68
CA GLU A 29 3.87 12.54 -20.14
C GLU A 29 4.63 12.02 -18.89
N PRO A 30 4.78 10.70 -18.71
CA PRO A 30 5.58 10.15 -17.63
C PRO A 30 7.04 10.51 -17.90
N ALA A 31 7.47 11.67 -17.40
CA ALA A 31 8.86 12.07 -17.47
C ALA A 31 9.70 11.04 -16.68
N PRO A 32 10.73 10.44 -17.29
CA PRO A 32 11.62 9.55 -16.56
C PRO A 32 12.27 10.32 -15.41
N LEU A 33 12.21 9.74 -14.20
CA LEU A 33 12.75 10.30 -12.95
C LEU A 33 14.29 10.27 -12.96
N VAL A 34 14.93 10.92 -13.93
CA VAL A 34 16.40 11.14 -14.01
C VAL A 34 16.83 12.29 -13.07
N LYS A 35 15.87 12.93 -12.41
CA LYS A 35 16.07 14.09 -11.55
C LYS A 35 15.37 13.84 -10.23
N THR A 36 16.05 14.14 -9.12
CA THR A 36 15.40 14.31 -7.82
C THR A 36 14.20 15.24 -8.02
N THR A 37 13.00 14.68 -7.95
CA THR A 37 11.77 15.45 -8.14
C THR A 37 11.36 15.97 -6.78
N SER A 38 11.32 17.29 -6.65
CA SER A 38 10.73 17.90 -5.46
C SER A 38 9.23 17.61 -5.47
N ILE A 39 8.75 17.06 -4.36
CA ILE A 39 7.34 16.86 -4.08
C ILE A 39 6.94 17.72 -2.89
N LYS A 40 5.66 18.03 -2.74
CA LYS A 40 5.16 18.84 -1.62
C LYS A 40 3.95 18.18 -0.99
N ASN A 41 3.88 18.25 0.33
CA ASN A 41 2.75 17.80 1.15
C ASN A 41 2.38 16.32 0.98
N VAL A 42 3.30 15.49 0.51
CA VAL A 42 3.07 14.04 0.47
C VAL A 42 3.25 13.50 1.88
N ASN A 43 2.26 12.76 2.35
CA ASN A 43 2.31 12.00 3.60
C ASN A 43 1.62 10.64 3.50
N ARG A 44 1.19 10.23 2.30
CA ARG A 44 0.57 8.93 2.03
C ARG A 44 1.28 8.24 0.88
N ILE A 45 1.58 6.96 1.07
CA ILE A 45 2.17 6.10 0.05
C ILE A 45 1.16 5.01 -0.29
N TRP A 46 0.84 4.90 -1.58
CA TRP A 46 0.20 3.73 -2.15
C TRP A 46 1.21 3.07 -3.09
N VAL A 47 1.47 1.78 -2.88
CA VAL A 47 2.50 1.06 -3.64
C VAL A 47 2.06 -0.36 -4.01
N SER A 48 2.33 -0.77 -5.24
CA SER A 48 2.02 -2.11 -5.74
C SER A 48 3.06 -2.62 -6.73
N GLY A 49 3.15 -3.94 -6.86
CA GLY A 49 4.02 -4.61 -7.85
C GLY A 49 5.47 -4.77 -7.39
N ASN A 50 6.39 -4.92 -8.35
CA ASN A 50 7.79 -5.27 -8.09
C ASN A 50 8.66 -4.03 -7.82
N VAL A 51 8.37 -3.34 -6.73
CA VAL A 51 9.05 -2.09 -6.35
C VAL A 51 9.44 -2.10 -4.88
N LYS A 52 10.63 -1.58 -4.60
CA LYS A 52 11.13 -1.29 -3.27
C LYS A 52 11.12 0.21 -3.03
N VAL A 53 10.41 0.63 -1.99
CA VAL A 53 10.36 2.01 -1.54
C VAL A 53 11.17 2.15 -0.25
N VAL A 54 12.20 2.98 -0.30
CA VAL A 54 13.05 3.36 0.85
C VAL A 54 12.62 4.73 1.33
N LEU A 55 11.94 4.77 2.48
CA LEU A 55 11.42 5.98 3.10
C LEU A 55 12.45 6.57 4.07
N THR A 56 12.70 7.87 3.96
CA THR A 56 13.52 8.64 4.90
C THR A 56 12.71 9.81 5.43
N GLN A 57 12.66 10.00 6.74
CA GLN A 57 12.08 11.23 7.30
C GLN A 57 13.08 12.38 7.15
N GLY A 58 12.66 13.52 6.59
CA GLY A 58 13.51 14.70 6.38
C GLY A 58 12.71 15.96 6.06
N ASN A 59 13.33 17.14 6.22
CA ASN A 59 12.64 18.42 6.05
C ASN A 59 12.29 18.74 4.59
N GLU A 60 13.15 18.34 3.66
CA GLU A 60 12.95 18.53 2.22
C GLU A 60 12.38 17.25 1.62
N GLN A 61 11.18 17.34 1.05
CA GLN A 61 10.53 16.19 0.45
C GLN A 61 11.03 15.99 -0.99
N SER A 62 11.39 14.76 -1.32
CA SER A 62 11.98 14.42 -2.61
C SER A 62 11.72 12.97 -3.00
N ILE A 63 11.72 12.71 -4.30
CA ILE A 63 11.78 11.36 -4.86
C ILE A 63 13.04 11.25 -5.72
N SER A 64 13.81 10.21 -5.51
CA SER A 64 14.85 9.74 -6.43
C SER A 64 14.70 8.23 -6.63
N GLY A 65 15.23 7.69 -7.72
CA GLY A 65 15.08 6.28 -8.06
C GLY A 65 16.28 5.75 -8.80
N SER A 66 16.33 4.43 -9.00
CA SER A 66 17.27 3.83 -9.94
C SER A 66 16.99 4.36 -11.35
N ASP A 67 18.02 4.89 -12.01
CA ASP A 67 17.94 5.59 -13.30
C ASP A 67 17.44 4.74 -14.50
N ASN A 68 16.93 3.53 -14.28
CA ASN A 68 16.69 2.51 -15.30
C ASN A 68 15.34 1.76 -15.10
N PHE A 69 14.21 2.46 -15.00
CA PHE A 69 12.90 1.80 -15.15
C PHE A 69 12.22 2.24 -16.44
N ASP A 70 11.50 1.31 -17.07
CA ASP A 70 10.67 1.55 -18.24
C ASP A 70 9.41 2.34 -17.80
N PRO A 71 9.19 3.57 -18.30
CA PRO A 71 8.02 4.37 -17.97
C PRO A 71 6.69 3.76 -18.43
N ASN A 72 6.71 2.74 -19.29
CA ASN A 72 5.53 1.96 -19.66
C ASN A 72 5.20 0.86 -18.64
N LEU A 73 6.19 0.42 -17.85
CA LEU A 73 6.03 -0.64 -16.85
C LEU A 73 5.98 -0.10 -15.41
N THR A 74 6.54 1.08 -15.18
CA THR A 74 6.59 1.71 -13.87
C THR A 74 6.00 3.11 -13.89
N SER A 75 5.08 3.36 -12.94
CA SER A 75 4.39 4.63 -12.78
C SER A 75 4.63 5.18 -11.37
N VAL A 76 4.96 6.47 -11.30
CA VAL A 76 5.14 7.24 -10.06
C VAL A 76 4.37 8.54 -10.19
N ILE A 77 3.21 8.64 -9.54
CA ILE A 77 2.28 9.75 -9.69
C ILE A 77 1.98 10.37 -8.33
N SER A 78 2.22 11.68 -8.19
CA SER A 78 1.77 12.44 -7.02
C SER A 78 0.40 13.06 -7.30
N LYS A 79 -0.56 12.85 -6.39
CA LYS A 79 -1.89 13.46 -6.44
C LYS A 79 -2.35 13.83 -5.03
N GLY A 80 -2.50 15.12 -4.78
CA GLY A 80 -2.81 15.62 -3.44
C GLY A 80 -1.67 15.31 -2.47
N ASN A 81 -2.00 14.69 -1.34
CA ASN A 81 -1.03 14.24 -0.34
C ASN A 81 -0.55 12.79 -0.53
N SER A 82 -0.97 12.14 -1.62
CA SER A 82 -0.65 10.76 -1.91
C SER A 82 0.35 10.63 -3.04
N LEU A 83 1.25 9.66 -2.90
CA LEU A 83 2.12 9.19 -3.95
C LEU A 83 1.72 7.75 -4.32
N TYR A 84 1.42 7.56 -5.60
CA TYR A 84 1.00 6.29 -6.18
C TYR A 84 2.16 5.70 -6.97
N ILE A 85 2.56 4.49 -6.61
CA ILE A 85 3.72 3.81 -7.17
C ILE A 85 3.27 2.42 -7.64
N ASN A 86 3.49 2.11 -8.91
CA ASN A 86 3.23 0.78 -9.44
C ASN A 86 4.39 0.37 -10.35
N SER A 87 4.82 -0.89 -10.27
CA SER A 87 5.81 -1.43 -11.19
C SER A 87 5.47 -2.85 -11.60
N MET A 88 5.44 -3.09 -12.91
CA MET A 88 5.32 -4.41 -13.55
C MET A 88 6.66 -4.93 -14.06
N GLU A 89 7.76 -4.31 -13.64
CA GLU A 89 9.10 -4.70 -14.05
C GLU A 89 9.46 -6.10 -13.55
N ASN A 90 10.22 -6.84 -14.37
CA ASN A 90 10.76 -8.13 -13.95
C ASN A 90 11.86 -7.95 -12.88
N GLN A 91 12.62 -6.86 -12.96
CA GLN A 91 13.64 -6.50 -11.98
C GLN A 91 13.07 -5.50 -10.98
N GLN A 92 13.40 -5.67 -9.70
CA GLN A 92 12.85 -4.81 -8.65
C GLN A 92 13.37 -3.37 -8.79
N VAL A 93 12.45 -2.43 -9.05
CA VAL A 93 12.76 -1.00 -9.06
C VAL A 93 12.96 -0.52 -7.63
N THR A 94 13.97 0.32 -7.38
CA THR A 94 14.15 0.95 -6.07
C THR A 94 13.91 2.46 -6.16
N LEU A 95 13.03 2.96 -5.31
CA LEU A 95 12.74 4.38 -5.13
C LEU A 95 13.14 4.82 -3.72
N ASN A 96 13.91 5.91 -3.63
CA ASN A 96 14.25 6.57 -2.39
C ASN A 96 13.38 7.81 -2.24
N ILE A 97 12.63 7.89 -1.15
CA ILE A 97 11.63 8.93 -0.94
C ILE A 97 11.89 9.58 0.41
N THR A 98 12.12 10.88 0.39
CA THR A 98 12.23 11.69 1.59
C THR A 98 10.89 12.36 1.84
N LEU A 99 10.34 12.17 3.03
CA LEU A 99 9.07 12.76 3.46
C LEU A 99 9.26 13.49 4.79
N LYS A 100 8.59 14.62 4.96
CA LYS A 100 8.53 15.32 6.24
C LYS A 100 7.67 14.59 7.27
N ASP A 101 6.55 14.07 6.79
CA ASP A 101 5.54 13.37 7.59
C ASP A 101 5.06 12.13 6.84
N LEU A 102 4.50 11.17 7.55
CA LEU A 102 4.00 9.92 7.01
C LEU A 102 2.79 9.47 7.81
N GLU A 103 1.59 9.60 7.24
CA GLU A 103 0.34 9.22 7.87
C GLU A 103 -0.09 7.81 7.47
N ARG A 104 0.22 7.39 6.25
CA ARG A 104 -0.29 6.12 5.71
C ARG A 104 0.64 5.45 4.70
N ILE A 105 0.74 4.13 4.81
CA ILE A 105 1.27 3.24 3.78
C ILE A 105 0.20 2.21 3.43
N GLU A 106 -0.12 2.10 2.14
CA GLU A 106 -0.91 1.03 1.56
C GLU A 106 -0.01 0.26 0.57
N ALA A 107 0.25 -1.02 0.83
CA ALA A 107 1.19 -1.84 0.06
C ALA A 107 0.56 -3.15 -0.42
N TYR A 108 0.76 -3.45 -1.70
CA TYR A 108 0.16 -4.58 -2.42
C TYR A 108 1.21 -5.34 -3.25
N GLY A 109 0.81 -6.48 -3.80
CA GLY A 109 1.66 -7.27 -4.71
C GLY A 109 2.94 -7.74 -4.04
N GLN A 110 4.06 -7.63 -4.75
CA GLN A 110 5.40 -8.00 -4.27
C GLN A 110 6.19 -6.78 -3.76
N SER A 111 5.49 -5.71 -3.40
CA SER A 111 6.14 -4.46 -3.03
C SER A 111 6.86 -4.57 -1.70
N VAL A 112 7.95 -3.81 -1.56
CA VAL A 112 8.76 -3.77 -0.34
C VAL A 112 8.85 -2.33 0.15
N VAL A 113 8.35 -2.03 1.33
CA VAL A 113 8.47 -0.70 1.95
C VAL A 113 9.41 -0.78 3.13
N VAL A 114 10.46 0.04 3.15
CA VAL A 114 11.43 0.08 4.25
C VAL A 114 11.65 1.51 4.71
N THR A 115 11.76 1.73 6.01
CA THR A 115 12.23 3.02 6.55
C THR A 115 13.75 2.97 6.77
N ASN A 116 14.47 3.96 6.25
CA ASN A 116 15.92 4.10 6.42
C ASN A 116 16.29 4.68 7.80
N ASN A 117 15.46 5.56 8.35
CA ASN A 117 15.60 6.14 9.70
C ASN A 117 14.31 5.95 10.52
N ASN A 118 14.29 6.48 11.75
CA ASN A 118 13.08 6.47 12.58
C ASN A 118 12.14 7.59 12.12
N PHE A 119 10.89 7.25 11.85
CA PHE A 119 9.83 8.24 11.65
C PHE A 119 9.23 8.63 13.00
N ASP A 120 9.37 9.89 13.40
CA ASP A 120 8.66 10.45 14.56
C ASP A 120 7.43 11.23 14.08
N ILE A 121 6.25 10.64 14.30
CA ILE A 121 5.00 11.04 13.65
C ILE A 121 3.81 10.81 14.59
N LYS A 122 2.78 11.65 14.49
CA LYS A 122 1.65 11.57 15.43
C LYS A 122 0.79 10.32 15.21
N TYR A 123 0.49 10.01 13.95
CA TYR A 123 -0.41 8.93 13.55
C TYR A 123 0.18 8.18 12.36
N LEU A 124 0.19 6.85 12.42
CA LEU A 124 0.59 6.00 11.31
C LEU A 124 -0.45 4.92 11.04
N GLN A 125 -0.80 4.74 9.77
CA GLN A 125 -1.65 3.66 9.31
C GLN A 125 -0.89 2.78 8.31
N LEU A 126 -0.88 1.47 8.55
CA LEU A 126 -0.21 0.49 7.70
C LEU A 126 -1.23 -0.50 7.18
N PHE A 127 -1.35 -0.62 5.87
CA PHE A 127 -2.24 -1.59 5.22
C PHE A 127 -1.42 -2.43 4.25
N LEU A 128 -1.26 -3.72 4.56
CA LEU A 128 -0.43 -4.64 3.79
C LEU A 128 -1.28 -5.81 3.31
N TYR A 129 -1.22 -6.09 2.01
CA TYR A 129 -2.03 -7.12 1.35
C TYR A 129 -1.16 -7.98 0.42
N GLN A 130 -1.72 -9.12 -0.01
CA GLN A 130 -1.07 -10.06 -0.92
C GLN A 130 0.30 -10.50 -0.39
N SER A 131 1.40 -10.24 -1.11
CA SER A 131 2.76 -10.65 -0.72
C SER A 131 3.64 -9.45 -0.33
N ALA A 132 3.03 -8.31 0.01
CA ALA A 132 3.77 -7.09 0.31
C ALA A 132 4.59 -7.24 1.60
N THR A 133 5.78 -6.63 1.64
CA THR A 133 6.65 -6.64 2.82
C THR A 133 6.90 -5.22 3.32
N ALA A 134 6.61 -4.96 4.60
CA ALA A 134 6.97 -3.70 5.24
C ALA A 134 7.99 -3.91 6.37
N LYS A 135 9.06 -3.09 6.38
CA LYS A 135 10.05 -3.02 7.46
C LYS A 135 10.10 -1.59 7.97
N ILE A 136 9.32 -1.32 9.01
CA ILE A 136 9.05 0.04 9.50
C ILE A 136 9.72 0.26 10.84
N LYS A 137 10.35 1.43 11.02
CA LYS A 137 10.88 1.94 12.28
C LYS A 137 10.24 3.30 12.55
N ALA A 138 9.41 3.39 13.60
CA ALA A 138 8.69 4.61 13.92
C ALA A 138 8.47 4.79 15.43
N THR A 139 8.38 6.05 15.84
CA THR A 139 7.86 6.51 17.13
C THR A 139 6.51 7.19 16.85
N THR A 140 5.45 6.68 17.45
CA THR A 140 4.09 7.13 17.11
C THR A 140 3.22 7.43 18.33
N GLY A 141 2.29 8.37 18.19
CA GLY A 141 1.20 8.55 19.16
C GLY A 141 0.12 7.48 19.00
N SER A 142 -0.21 7.13 17.76
CA SER A 142 -1.10 6.00 17.46
C SER A 142 -0.66 5.29 16.18
N LEU A 143 -0.70 3.96 16.24
CA LEU A 143 -0.42 3.06 15.13
C LEU A 143 -1.62 2.17 14.88
N TYR A 144 -2.13 2.19 13.65
CA TYR A 144 -3.15 1.26 13.19
C TYR A 144 -2.58 0.41 12.07
N THR A 145 -2.65 -0.91 12.19
CA THR A 145 -2.04 -1.82 11.22
C THR A 145 -3.00 -2.92 10.81
N VAL A 146 -3.13 -3.14 9.51
CA VAL A 146 -3.85 -4.26 8.90
C VAL A 146 -2.87 -5.05 8.02
N VAL A 147 -2.77 -6.35 8.27
CA VAL A 147 -1.93 -7.27 7.48
C VAL A 147 -2.78 -8.46 7.06
N LYS A 148 -2.98 -8.62 5.75
CA LYS A 148 -3.77 -9.71 5.18
C LYS A 148 -2.93 -10.59 4.28
N ASP A 149 -3.51 -11.73 3.90
CA ASP A 149 -2.93 -12.70 2.97
C ASP A 149 -1.53 -13.16 3.44
N ASP A 150 -0.54 -13.13 2.55
CA ASP A 150 0.85 -13.53 2.81
C ASP A 150 1.76 -12.33 3.15
N ALA A 151 1.17 -11.15 3.40
CA ALA A 151 1.94 -9.94 3.63
C ALA A 151 2.72 -10.02 4.95
N VAL A 152 3.92 -9.43 4.97
CA VAL A 152 4.87 -9.52 6.08
C VAL A 152 5.14 -8.14 6.66
N LEU A 153 5.02 -8.03 7.99
CA LEU A 153 5.37 -6.83 8.73
C LEU A 153 6.53 -7.09 9.69
N LYS A 154 7.59 -6.29 9.57
CA LYS A 154 8.61 -6.13 10.61
C LYS A 154 8.53 -4.71 11.15
N LEU A 155 8.14 -4.58 12.40
CA LEU A 155 7.95 -3.30 13.07
C LEU A 155 9.00 -3.12 14.18
N ASN A 156 9.60 -1.93 14.25
CA ASN A 156 10.53 -1.53 15.29
C ASN A 156 10.13 -0.12 15.81
N GLY A 157 10.52 0.20 17.04
CA GLY A 157 10.30 1.52 17.64
C GLY A 157 9.23 1.51 18.72
N THR A 158 8.43 2.57 18.82
CA THR A 158 7.50 2.74 19.94
C THR A 158 6.15 3.32 19.52
N SER A 159 5.10 3.02 20.28
CA SER A 159 3.82 3.72 20.20
C SER A 159 3.21 3.99 21.58
N LEU A 160 2.37 5.02 21.70
CA LEU A 160 1.47 5.10 22.85
C LEU A 160 0.29 4.13 22.71
N ASN A 161 -0.29 4.04 21.51
CA ASN A 161 -1.43 3.17 21.21
C ASN A 161 -1.19 2.40 19.92
N SER A 162 -1.37 1.07 19.95
CA SER A 162 -1.23 0.22 18.77
C SER A 162 -2.43 -0.70 18.64
N THR A 163 -3.04 -0.70 17.45
CA THR A 163 -4.06 -1.67 17.06
C THR A 163 -3.56 -2.43 15.83
N LEU A 164 -3.51 -3.75 15.94
CA LEU A 164 -3.12 -4.66 14.88
C LEU A 164 -4.29 -5.55 14.49
N VAL A 165 -4.54 -5.67 13.20
CA VAL A 165 -5.43 -6.66 12.61
C VAL A 165 -4.60 -7.52 11.67
N ALA A 166 -4.49 -8.82 11.94
CA ALA A 166 -3.70 -9.71 11.10
C ALA A 166 -4.41 -11.04 10.85
N THR A 167 -4.50 -11.47 9.59
CA THR A 167 -5.03 -12.80 9.26
C THR A 167 -4.08 -13.91 9.72
N ASN A 168 -2.77 -13.64 9.71
CA ASN A 168 -1.72 -14.56 10.13
C ASN A 168 -0.66 -13.86 11.00
N MET A 169 -0.73 -14.07 12.31
CA MET A 169 0.21 -13.48 13.28
C MET A 169 1.67 -13.90 13.09
N LYS A 170 1.95 -15.02 12.40
CA LYS A 170 3.34 -15.46 12.13
C LYS A 170 4.08 -14.51 11.18
N ASN A 171 3.34 -13.75 10.37
CA ASN A 171 3.91 -12.78 9.44
C ASN A 171 4.26 -11.44 10.12
N ILE A 172 3.98 -11.31 11.41
CA ILE A 172 4.19 -10.09 12.18
C ILE A 172 5.40 -10.26 13.10
N LYS A 173 6.40 -9.40 12.93
CA LYS A 173 7.63 -9.38 13.72
C LYS A 173 7.76 -8.06 14.47
N THR A 174 7.47 -8.09 15.77
CA THR A 174 7.47 -6.90 16.65
C THR A 174 8.48 -6.99 17.80
N THR A 175 9.49 -7.87 17.72
CA THR A 175 10.46 -8.09 18.81
C THR A 175 11.15 -6.80 19.30
N ASN A 176 11.34 -5.83 18.41
CA ASN A 176 11.95 -4.53 18.73
C ASN A 176 10.93 -3.38 18.71
N PHE A 177 9.65 -3.69 18.94
CA PHE A 177 8.58 -2.71 19.01
C PHE A 177 7.87 -2.82 20.36
N ALA A 178 7.63 -1.67 21.00
CA ALA A 178 6.89 -1.58 22.25
C ALA A 178 5.74 -0.59 22.12
N SER A 179 4.60 -0.87 22.75
CA SER A 179 3.50 0.09 22.84
C SER A 179 2.90 0.11 24.23
N ALA A 180 2.62 1.31 24.74
CA ALA A 180 2.05 1.47 26.08
C ALA A 180 0.65 0.83 26.18
N ARG A 181 -0.11 0.85 25.08
CA ARG A 181 -1.39 0.15 24.93
C ARG A 181 -1.40 -0.60 23.61
N SER A 182 -1.74 -1.88 23.64
CA SER A 182 -1.70 -2.75 22.46
C SER A 182 -2.95 -3.62 22.36
N GLU A 183 -3.49 -3.68 21.14
CA GLU A 183 -4.62 -4.54 20.79
C GLU A 183 -4.29 -5.30 19.51
N ALA A 184 -4.67 -6.58 19.48
CA ALA A 184 -4.49 -7.43 18.32
C ALA A 184 -5.79 -8.22 18.04
N TYR A 185 -6.16 -8.28 16.77
CA TYR A 185 -7.38 -8.92 16.28
C TYR A 185 -7.06 -9.76 15.06
N GLN A 186 -7.82 -10.84 14.86
CA GLN A 186 -7.68 -11.69 13.67
C GLN A 186 -8.43 -11.13 12.46
N THR A 187 -9.45 -10.30 12.69
CA THR A 187 -10.26 -9.68 11.63
C THR A 187 -10.69 -8.26 12.02
N GLU A 188 -11.00 -7.44 11.01
CA GLU A 188 -11.47 -6.06 11.21
C GLU A 188 -12.87 -6.00 11.83
N ALA A 189 -13.72 -6.99 11.53
CA ALA A 189 -15.05 -7.11 12.15
C ALA A 189 -14.93 -7.31 13.67
N LEU A 190 -14.05 -8.22 14.11
CA LEU A 190 -13.79 -8.45 15.53
C LEU A 190 -13.19 -7.21 16.21
N ALA A 191 -12.34 -6.45 15.51
CA ALA A 191 -11.81 -5.19 16.02
C ALA A 191 -12.94 -4.18 16.24
N SER A 192 -13.81 -4.02 15.23
CA SER A 192 -14.93 -3.07 15.25
C SER A 192 -15.93 -3.39 16.37
N ASP A 193 -16.32 -4.66 16.52
CA ASP A 193 -17.25 -5.11 17.57
C ASP A 193 -16.69 -4.85 18.98
N LYS A 194 -15.40 -5.13 19.20
CA LYS A 194 -14.77 -4.87 20.51
C LYS A 194 -14.66 -3.39 20.82
N ILE A 195 -14.40 -2.56 19.82
CA ILE A 195 -14.35 -1.10 19.99
C ILE A 195 -15.75 -0.58 20.32
N ALA A 196 -16.78 -1.01 19.57
CA ALA A 196 -18.17 -0.62 19.82
C ALA A 196 -18.65 -1.00 21.22
N LEU A 197 -18.34 -2.21 21.70
CA LEU A 197 -18.70 -2.67 23.04
C LEU A 197 -18.06 -1.86 24.17
N ARG A 198 -16.90 -1.25 23.93
CA ARG A 198 -16.24 -0.40 24.93
C ARG A 198 -16.80 1.00 24.97
N LEU A 199 -17.26 1.51 23.82
CA LEU A 199 -17.87 2.84 23.72
C LEU A 199 -19.32 2.87 24.28
N SER A 200 -19.95 1.70 24.44
CA SER A 200 -21.29 1.58 25.02
C SER A 200 -21.31 1.41 26.55
N LYS A 201 -20.16 1.45 27.21
CA LYS A 201 -20.00 1.36 28.67
C LYS A 201 -19.48 2.69 29.23
#